data_AF-A0A2V7GR58-F1
#
_entry.id   AF-A0A2V7GR58-F1
#
_cell.length_a   1.000
_cell.length_b   1.000
_cell.length_c   1.000
_cell.angle_alpha   90.00
_cell.angle_beta   90.00
_cell.angle_gamma   90.00
#
_symmetry.space_group_name_H-M   'P 1'
#
loop_
_entity.id
_entity.type
_entity.pdbx_description
1 polymer ?
#
loop_
_entity_poly.entity_id
_entity_poly.type
_entity_poly.pdbx_seq_one_letter_code
_entity_poly.pdbx_strand_id
1 'polypeptide(L)'
;MVMLVLKGKDASMQAFRVVRLFAGLVAAPAVSAAQRTIRISDSLARNAERLKVERGAQWMGHIGKWRFGDYAVVSGKPGWTHTRTTGNFFQTESESRTHETFTFVLTNAATDSAVVNAARNVNVQELHKLYLGHGWSLGSDELVQESENFTALITINRDTTETWVLFLGSTSGSDTPSEHVAFLTNGERKILLSLASSNKNAYDFRGSPAFGYEFVENGQPLCALQYYGGSYDFTQVVWMHRSLDARMKLILAAAMTAVLQVRTP
;
A
#
# COMPACT_ATOMS: atom_id res chain seq x y z
N MET A 1 29.59 91.29 -4.93
CA MET A 1 30.58 91.49 -6.02
C MET A 1 30.55 90.24 -6.88
N VAL A 2 29.62 90.19 -7.84
CA VAL A 2 29.87 90.31 -9.29
C VAL A 2 30.86 89.25 -9.80
N MET A 3 30.30 88.10 -10.21
CA MET A 3 30.25 87.52 -11.57
C MET A 3 31.47 87.65 -12.53
N LEU A 4 31.60 86.59 -13.35
CA LEU A 4 32.33 86.45 -14.64
C LEU A 4 33.84 86.10 -14.56
N VAL A 5 34.44 85.20 -15.35
CA VAL A 5 33.96 84.27 -16.41
C VAL A 5 35.13 83.36 -16.87
N LEU A 6 34.79 82.14 -17.32
CA LEU A 6 35.39 81.21 -18.34
C LEU A 6 36.92 81.20 -18.56
N LYS A 7 37.57 80.07 -18.83
CA LYS A 7 37.38 79.20 -20.01
C LYS A 7 38.41 78.06 -19.96
N GLY A 8 38.04 76.85 -20.39
CA GLY A 8 38.98 75.77 -20.69
C GLY A 8 38.27 74.66 -21.46
N LYS A 9 38.55 74.60 -22.76
CA LYS A 9 38.04 73.64 -23.76
C LYS A 9 38.84 72.34 -23.68
N ASP A 10 38.18 71.21 -23.97
CA ASP A 10 38.63 70.07 -24.82
C ASP A 10 37.81 68.83 -24.43
N ALA A 11 36.82 68.42 -25.23
CA ALA A 11 36.90 67.53 -26.39
C ALA A 11 37.04 66.03 -26.00
N SER A 12 36.19 65.18 -26.61
CA SER A 12 36.24 63.71 -26.71
C SER A 12 35.10 62.98 -25.96
N MET A 13 34.00 62.62 -26.63
CA MET A 13 33.75 61.37 -27.38
C MET A 13 33.22 60.21 -26.51
N GLN A 14 31.90 60.00 -26.64
CA GLN A 14 31.17 58.72 -26.71
C GLN A 14 31.83 57.48 -26.07
N ALA A 15 31.19 56.94 -25.02
CA ALA A 15 31.10 55.49 -24.83
C ALA A 15 29.91 55.14 -23.92
N PHE A 16 28.82 54.68 -24.54
CA PHE A 16 27.75 53.92 -23.90
C PHE A 16 28.36 52.74 -23.12
N ARG A 17 28.24 52.74 -21.79
CA ARG A 17 28.40 51.53 -20.99
C ARG A 17 27.02 50.94 -20.69
N VAL A 18 26.55 50.09 -21.59
CA VAL A 18 25.48 49.15 -21.32
C VAL A 18 26.04 48.11 -20.34
N VAL A 19 25.72 48.26 -19.06
CA VAL A 19 25.94 47.19 -18.07
C VAL A 19 24.92 46.11 -18.38
N ARG A 20 25.33 45.08 -19.13
CA ARG A 20 24.57 43.83 -19.25
C ARG A 20 24.70 43.09 -17.92
N LEU A 21 23.72 43.28 -17.04
CA LEU A 21 23.43 42.33 -15.98
C LEU A 21 22.97 41.03 -16.65
N PHE A 22 23.88 40.06 -16.75
CA PHE A 22 23.51 38.67 -16.97
C PHE A 22 22.76 38.21 -15.72
N ALA A 23 21.43 38.27 -15.77
CA ALA A 23 20.60 37.49 -14.87
C ALA A 23 20.88 36.01 -15.18
N GLY A 24 21.76 35.41 -14.39
CA GLY A 24 21.94 33.97 -14.37
C GLY A 24 20.62 33.33 -13.96
N LEU A 25 19.89 32.79 -14.93
CA LEU A 25 18.77 31.90 -14.67
C LEU A 25 19.37 30.65 -14.02
N VAL A 26 19.42 30.63 -12.68
CA VAL A 26 19.68 29.41 -11.93
C VAL A 26 18.48 28.51 -12.23
N ALA A 27 18.62 27.66 -13.23
CA ALA A 27 17.75 26.51 -13.40
C ALA A 27 17.97 25.66 -12.15
N ALA A 28 17.12 25.89 -11.14
CA ALA A 28 17.00 24.94 -10.05
C ALA A 28 16.77 23.57 -10.70
N PRO A 29 17.54 22.53 -10.36
CA PRO A 29 17.21 21.19 -10.81
C PRO A 29 15.76 20.96 -10.40
N ALA A 30 14.92 20.55 -11.35
CA ALA A 30 13.56 20.16 -11.05
C ALA A 30 13.67 19.09 -9.97
N VAL A 31 13.36 19.46 -8.72
CA VAL A 31 13.17 18.50 -7.64
C VAL A 31 12.10 17.57 -8.17
N SER A 32 12.50 16.32 -8.42
CA SER A 32 11.70 15.33 -9.14
C SER A 32 10.27 15.34 -8.60
N ALA A 33 9.33 15.90 -9.38
CA ALA A 33 7.90 15.83 -9.10
C ALA A 33 7.34 14.41 -9.31
N ALA A 34 8.19 13.43 -9.58
CA ALA A 34 7.83 12.04 -9.77
C ALA A 34 8.17 11.25 -8.51
N GLN A 35 7.13 10.84 -7.77
CA GLN A 35 7.00 9.54 -7.08
C GLN A 35 5.71 9.42 -6.22
N ARG A 36 4.57 9.95 -6.70
CA ARG A 36 3.30 9.95 -5.94
C ARG A 36 2.36 8.79 -6.26
N THR A 37 2.71 7.98 -7.25
CA THR A 37 1.85 6.89 -7.72
C THR A 37 2.65 5.65 -8.03
N ILE A 38 2.17 4.50 -7.56
CA ILE A 38 2.78 3.20 -7.85
C ILE A 38 2.82 2.94 -9.36
N ARG A 39 3.84 2.20 -9.80
CA ARG A 39 3.91 1.68 -11.17
C ARG A 39 3.04 0.44 -11.26
N ILE A 40 2.08 0.44 -12.18
CA ILE A 40 1.22 -0.69 -12.51
C ILE A 40 1.46 -1.10 -13.97
N SER A 41 1.06 -2.30 -14.34
CA SER A 41 1.15 -2.77 -15.72
C SER A 41 0.35 -1.88 -16.68
N ASP A 42 0.88 -1.71 -17.89
CA ASP A 42 0.24 -0.95 -18.96
C ASP A 42 -1.14 -1.50 -19.34
N SER A 43 -1.32 -2.82 -19.27
CA SER A 43 -2.60 -3.47 -19.52
C SER A 43 -3.63 -3.05 -18.47
N LEU A 44 -3.27 -3.09 -17.18
CA LEU A 44 -4.17 -2.65 -16.12
C LEU A 44 -4.46 -1.16 -16.23
N ALA A 45 -3.46 -0.32 -16.48
CA ALA A 45 -3.62 1.12 -16.60
C ALA A 45 -4.66 1.53 -17.67
N ARG A 46 -4.73 0.78 -18.78
CA ARG A 46 -5.70 1.03 -19.87
C ARG A 46 -7.09 0.45 -19.61
N ASN A 47 -7.18 -0.68 -18.92
CA ASN A 47 -8.41 -1.44 -18.78
C ASN A 47 -9.08 -1.31 -17.40
N ALA A 48 -8.42 -0.65 -16.46
CA ALA A 48 -8.95 -0.43 -15.12
C ALA A 48 -9.77 0.85 -15.00
N GLU A 49 -10.65 0.84 -14.00
CA GLU A 49 -11.18 2.03 -13.39
C GLU A 49 -10.29 2.44 -12.21
N ARG A 50 -9.93 3.72 -12.16
CA ARG A 50 -9.15 4.29 -11.05
C ARG A 50 -10.09 4.92 -10.03
N LEU A 51 -10.15 4.35 -8.84
CA LEU A 51 -11.02 4.72 -7.75
C LEU A 51 -10.20 5.36 -6.62
N LYS A 52 -10.55 6.58 -6.22
CA LYS A 52 -9.96 7.20 -5.03
C LYS A 52 -10.55 6.55 -3.78
N VAL A 53 -9.69 6.21 -2.84
CA VAL A 53 -10.13 5.71 -1.53
C VAL A 53 -10.44 6.90 -0.63
N GLU A 54 -11.65 6.91 -0.12
CA GLU A 54 -12.11 7.84 0.90
C GLU A 54 -12.04 7.16 2.26
N ARG A 55 -11.62 7.92 3.26
CA ARG A 55 -11.57 7.48 4.65
C ARG A 55 -12.64 8.23 5.43
N GLY A 56 -13.64 7.49 5.91
CA GLY A 56 -14.60 8.00 6.89
C GLY A 56 -13.94 8.19 8.26
N ALA A 57 -14.70 8.72 9.21
CA ALA A 57 -14.23 8.92 10.58
C ALA A 57 -13.68 7.61 11.17
N GLN A 58 -12.41 7.64 11.59
CA GLN A 58 -11.73 6.53 12.26
C GLN A 58 -11.63 6.88 13.74
N TRP A 59 -12.24 6.08 14.59
CA TRP A 59 -12.08 6.17 16.04
C TRP A 59 -10.96 5.22 16.50
N MET A 60 -10.28 5.59 17.58
CA MET A 60 -9.15 4.84 18.11
C MET A 60 -9.58 3.40 18.41
N GLY A 61 -8.89 2.41 17.83
CA GLY A 61 -9.21 0.99 17.96
C GLY A 61 -10.26 0.45 16.98
N HIS A 62 -10.84 1.26 16.07
CA HIS A 62 -11.79 0.76 15.07
C HIS A 62 -11.16 0.64 13.68
N ILE A 63 -11.67 -0.31 12.90
CA ILE A 63 -11.33 -0.47 11.49
C ILE A 63 -11.70 0.81 10.74
N GLY A 64 -10.84 1.21 9.79
CA GLY A 64 -11.11 2.35 8.93
C GLY A 64 -12.43 2.19 8.17
N LYS A 65 -13.27 3.23 8.18
CA LYS A 65 -14.48 3.28 7.33
C LYS A 65 -14.10 3.65 5.90
N TRP A 66 -13.43 2.74 5.19
CA TRP A 66 -13.02 2.97 3.81
C TRP A 66 -14.20 2.88 2.86
N ARG A 67 -14.14 3.72 1.82
CA ARG A 67 -15.06 3.69 0.68
C ARG A 67 -14.28 3.96 -0.60
N PHE A 68 -14.62 3.24 -1.68
CA PHE A 68 -14.12 3.52 -3.02
C PHE A 68 -15.11 2.95 -4.04
N GLY A 69 -15.51 3.76 -5.03
CA GLY A 69 -16.60 3.40 -5.93
C GLY A 69 -17.85 2.97 -5.15
N ASP A 70 -18.40 1.82 -5.52
CA ASP A 70 -19.58 1.21 -4.89
C ASP A 70 -19.26 0.41 -3.62
N TYR A 71 -17.99 0.32 -3.22
CA TYR A 71 -17.55 -0.51 -2.10
C TYR A 71 -17.39 0.32 -0.84
N ALA A 72 -17.98 -0.12 0.27
CA ALA A 72 -17.89 0.58 1.55
C ALA A 72 -17.82 -0.39 2.73
N VAL A 73 -16.98 -0.08 3.71
CA VAL A 73 -16.98 -0.77 5.01
C VAL A 73 -18.17 -0.26 5.82
N VAL A 74 -19.16 -1.13 6.02
CA VAL A 74 -20.41 -0.78 6.73
C VAL A 74 -20.36 -1.15 8.20
N SER A 75 -19.52 -2.11 8.58
CA SER A 75 -19.27 -2.46 9.98
C SER A 75 -17.87 -3.01 10.15
N GLY A 76 -17.29 -2.80 11.33
CA GLY A 76 -15.96 -3.28 11.66
C GLY A 76 -15.77 -3.35 13.17
N LYS A 77 -15.06 -4.38 13.63
CA LYS A 77 -14.73 -4.58 15.04
C LYS A 77 -13.25 -4.90 15.16
N PRO A 78 -12.50 -4.25 16.07
CA PRO A 78 -11.24 -4.82 16.50
C PRO A 78 -11.52 -6.19 17.13
N GLY A 79 -10.65 -7.15 16.84
CA GLY A 79 -10.61 -8.42 17.52
C GLY A 79 -9.68 -8.37 18.73
N TRP A 80 -9.47 -9.53 19.34
CA TRP A 80 -8.61 -9.67 20.52
C TRP A 80 -7.16 -9.29 20.16
N THR A 81 -6.56 -8.44 20.99
CA THR A 81 -5.13 -8.13 20.92
C THR A 81 -4.44 -8.79 22.11
N HIS A 82 -3.60 -9.80 21.88
CA HIS A 82 -2.79 -10.41 22.93
C HIS A 82 -1.33 -10.00 22.74
N THR A 83 -0.81 -9.20 23.66
CA THR A 83 0.60 -8.86 23.74
C THR A 83 1.25 -9.77 24.78
N ARG A 84 2.10 -10.70 24.34
CA ARG A 84 2.94 -11.48 25.24
C ARG A 84 4.32 -10.83 25.28
N THR A 85 4.63 -10.20 26.41
CA THR A 85 5.97 -9.69 26.70
C THR A 85 6.69 -10.73 27.55
N THR A 86 7.69 -11.40 26.99
CA THR A 86 8.62 -12.23 27.76
C THR A 86 9.88 -11.40 28.00
N GLY A 87 10.05 -10.92 29.23
CA GLY A 87 11.26 -10.23 29.66
C GLY A 87 12.00 -11.08 30.70
N ASN A 88 13.29 -11.32 30.48
CA ASN A 88 14.16 -11.81 31.54
C ASN A 88 14.42 -10.67 32.54
N PHE A 89 14.38 -10.96 33.84
CA PHE A 89 14.49 -10.00 34.96
C PHE A 89 15.85 -9.25 35.03
N PHE A 90 16.75 -9.48 34.07
CA PHE A 90 17.94 -8.69 33.79
C PHE A 90 17.88 -8.23 32.32
N GLN A 91 17.67 -6.92 32.12
CA GLN A 91 17.42 -6.20 30.86
C GLN A 91 18.31 -6.61 29.67
N THR A 92 18.01 -7.75 29.06
CA THR A 92 18.57 -8.11 27.75
C THR A 92 17.51 -8.94 27.04
N GLU A 93 16.90 -8.29 26.04
CA GLU A 93 15.90 -8.82 25.11
C GLU A 93 14.51 -9.09 25.70
N SER A 94 13.62 -8.14 25.40
CA SER A 94 12.17 -8.28 25.56
C SER A 94 11.58 -8.56 24.18
N GLU A 95 11.23 -9.81 23.91
CA GLU A 95 10.44 -10.13 22.72
C GLU A 95 8.96 -9.84 23.03
N SER A 96 8.35 -8.94 22.26
CA SER A 96 6.94 -8.58 22.39
C SER A 96 6.19 -9.10 21.17
N ARG A 97 5.49 -10.23 21.32
CA ARG A 97 4.62 -10.76 20.25
C ARG A 97 3.21 -10.22 20.44
N THR A 98 2.76 -9.39 19.49
CA THR A 98 1.39 -8.86 19.46
C THR A 98 0.59 -9.61 18.41
N HIS A 99 -0.41 -10.36 18.85
CA HIS A 99 -1.41 -10.94 17.96
C HIS A 99 -2.56 -9.93 17.82
N GLU A 100 -2.76 -9.38 16.62
CA GLU A 100 -3.84 -8.43 16.34
C GLU A 100 -4.85 -9.11 15.41
N THR A 101 -6.12 -9.10 15.80
CA THR A 101 -7.21 -9.62 14.97
C THR A 101 -8.21 -8.50 14.68
N PHE A 102 -8.92 -8.58 13.57
CA PHE A 102 -10.00 -7.66 13.26
C PHE A 102 -11.00 -8.26 12.27
N THR A 103 -12.25 -7.79 12.32
CA THR A 103 -13.31 -8.25 11.41
C THR A 103 -14.05 -7.07 10.83
N PHE A 104 -14.31 -7.07 9.53
CA PHE A 104 -15.19 -6.09 8.89
C PHE A 104 -16.16 -6.70 7.90
N VAL A 105 -17.20 -5.93 7.58
CA VAL A 105 -18.13 -6.21 6.48
C VAL A 105 -18.01 -5.10 5.47
N LEU A 106 -17.67 -5.49 4.24
CA LEU A 106 -17.66 -4.63 3.05
C LEU A 106 -18.93 -4.92 2.23
N THR A 107 -19.59 -3.91 1.71
CA THR A 107 -20.75 -4.09 0.80
C THR A 107 -20.48 -3.47 -0.55
N ASN A 108 -21.14 -3.98 -1.61
CA ASN A 108 -21.25 -3.32 -2.90
C ASN A 108 -22.61 -2.58 -3.03
N ALA A 109 -22.86 -1.94 -4.17
CA ALA A 109 -24.15 -1.30 -4.48
C ALA A 109 -25.30 -2.31 -4.69
N ALA A 110 -25.00 -3.57 -5.02
CA ALA A 110 -25.96 -4.62 -5.35
C ALA A 110 -26.46 -5.42 -4.14
N THR A 111 -26.23 -4.93 -2.91
CA THR A 111 -26.56 -5.57 -1.62
C THR A 111 -25.72 -6.78 -1.21
N ASP A 112 -24.78 -7.21 -2.04
CA ASP A 112 -23.82 -8.24 -1.63
C ASP A 112 -22.87 -7.71 -0.56
N SER A 113 -22.38 -8.64 0.25
CA SER A 113 -21.44 -8.36 1.32
C SER A 113 -20.26 -9.32 1.32
N ALA A 114 -19.08 -8.81 1.63
CA ALA A 114 -17.92 -9.61 1.97
C ALA A 114 -17.66 -9.47 3.47
N VAL A 115 -17.64 -10.60 4.18
CA VAL A 115 -17.21 -10.66 5.57
C VAL A 115 -15.74 -11.03 5.59
N VAL A 116 -14.93 -10.20 6.25
CA VAL A 116 -13.49 -10.39 6.35
C VAL A 116 -13.10 -10.59 7.80
N ASN A 117 -12.43 -11.70 8.09
CA ASN A 117 -11.82 -11.99 9.40
C ASN A 117 -10.31 -12.07 9.23
N ALA A 118 -9.58 -11.18 9.87
CA ALA A 118 -8.15 -11.04 9.67
C ALA A 118 -7.35 -11.17 10.97
N ALA A 119 -6.12 -11.64 10.84
CA ALA A 119 -5.18 -11.83 11.92
C ALA A 119 -3.76 -11.51 11.47
N ARG A 120 -2.97 -10.87 12.35
CA ARG A 120 -1.53 -10.61 12.17
C ARG A 120 -0.72 -11.45 13.15
N ASN A 121 0.46 -11.89 12.73
CA ASN A 121 1.40 -12.72 13.49
C ASN A 121 0.76 -14.05 13.94
N VAL A 122 0.16 -14.77 12.99
CA VAL A 122 -0.42 -16.09 13.21
C VAL A 122 0.71 -17.12 13.26
N ASN A 123 0.83 -17.88 14.35
CA ASN A 123 1.80 -18.98 14.41
C ASN A 123 1.38 -20.09 13.43
N VAL A 124 2.34 -20.77 12.80
CA VAL A 124 2.10 -21.86 11.83
C VAL A 124 1.19 -22.96 12.40
N GLN A 125 1.28 -23.23 13.72
CA GLN A 125 0.39 -24.16 14.41
C GLN A 125 -1.08 -23.69 14.50
N GLU A 126 -1.33 -22.38 14.46
CA GLU A 126 -2.68 -21.79 14.48
C GLU A 126 -3.28 -21.69 13.08
N LEU A 127 -2.46 -21.53 12.04
CA LEU A 127 -2.89 -21.68 10.64
C LEU A 127 -3.49 -23.07 10.38
N HIS A 128 -2.92 -24.13 10.98
CA HIS A 128 -3.50 -25.48 10.95
C HIS A 128 -4.82 -25.60 11.73
N LYS A 129 -5.08 -24.71 12.71
CA LYS A 129 -6.34 -24.69 13.50
C LYS A 129 -7.42 -23.81 12.89
N LEU A 130 -7.06 -22.88 12.00
CA LEU A 130 -7.96 -22.27 11.00
C LEU A 130 -8.34 -23.35 9.97
N TYR A 131 -9.00 -24.42 10.44
CA TYR A 131 -9.53 -25.51 9.64
C TYR A 131 -10.60 -24.95 8.69
N LEU A 132 -10.16 -24.60 7.48
CA LEU A 132 -10.98 -24.44 6.29
C LEU A 132 -11.41 -25.85 5.90
N GLY A 133 -12.69 -26.19 6.09
CA GLY A 133 -13.24 -27.56 6.11
C GLY A 133 -13.11 -28.43 4.85
N HIS A 134 -12.11 -28.24 3.98
CA HIS A 134 -12.00 -28.86 2.66
C HIS A 134 -10.62 -29.48 2.33
N GLY A 135 -9.85 -29.91 3.33
CA GLY A 135 -8.68 -30.79 3.09
C GLY A 135 -7.46 -30.11 2.46
N TRP A 136 -7.37 -28.79 2.50
CA TRP A 136 -6.21 -28.04 2.06
C TRP A 136 -5.20 -27.85 3.21
N SER A 137 -3.93 -28.17 2.97
CA SER A 137 -2.82 -27.76 3.85
C SER A 137 -1.98 -26.73 3.13
N LEU A 138 -1.78 -25.57 3.76
CA LEU A 138 -0.78 -24.60 3.33
C LEU A 138 0.58 -25.28 3.55
N GLY A 139 1.34 -25.52 2.47
CA GLY A 139 2.54 -26.37 2.44
C GLY A 139 3.38 -26.31 3.72
N SER A 140 3.51 -27.46 4.37
CA SER A 140 3.98 -27.61 5.76
C SER A 140 5.48 -27.42 5.98
N ASP A 141 6.29 -27.21 4.94
CA ASP A 141 7.75 -27.29 5.07
C ASP A 141 8.52 -25.99 4.86
N GLU A 142 7.85 -24.87 4.52
CA GLU A 142 8.56 -23.62 4.14
C GLU A 142 8.13 -22.37 4.91
N LEU A 143 7.14 -22.48 5.78
CA LEU A 143 6.73 -21.40 6.69
C LEU A 143 7.59 -21.44 7.95
N VAL A 144 8.81 -20.96 7.80
CA VAL A 144 9.81 -20.88 8.87
C VAL A 144 9.28 -20.05 10.05
N GLN A 145 9.42 -20.67 11.22
CA GLN A 145 9.61 -20.12 12.56
C GLN A 145 9.87 -18.59 12.57
N GLU A 146 8.93 -17.81 13.10
CA GLU A 146 9.09 -16.38 13.47
C GLU A 146 8.91 -15.29 12.40
N SER A 147 8.01 -15.45 11.41
CA SER A 147 7.71 -14.35 10.48
C SER A 147 6.51 -13.48 10.87
N GLU A 148 6.68 -12.16 10.75
CA GLU A 148 5.55 -11.23 10.67
C GLU A 148 4.68 -11.60 9.47
N ASN A 149 3.50 -12.15 9.73
CA ASN A 149 2.55 -12.54 8.69
C ASN A 149 1.19 -11.92 8.95
N PHE A 150 0.37 -11.88 7.91
CA PHE A 150 -0.99 -11.40 7.94
C PHE A 150 -1.85 -12.32 7.08
N THR A 151 -2.96 -12.76 7.66
CA THR A 151 -3.94 -13.60 6.99
C THR A 151 -5.31 -12.98 7.11
N ALA A 152 -6.10 -13.01 6.03
CA ALA A 152 -7.50 -12.64 6.08
C ALA A 152 -8.38 -13.66 5.34
N LEU A 153 -9.42 -14.14 6.02
CA LEU A 153 -10.47 -14.97 5.45
C LEU A 153 -11.61 -14.09 4.94
N ILE A 154 -12.02 -14.31 3.71
CA ILE A 154 -13.04 -13.54 3.00
C ILE A 154 -14.14 -14.50 2.59
N THR A 155 -15.38 -14.24 3.04
CA THR A 155 -16.57 -14.98 2.61
C THR A 155 -17.60 -14.01 2.02
N ILE A 156 -18.22 -14.40 0.92
CA ILE A 156 -19.23 -13.59 0.24
C ILE A 156 -20.62 -14.02 0.70
N ASN A 157 -21.46 -13.07 1.11
CA ASN A 157 -22.83 -13.31 1.57
C ASN A 157 -22.94 -14.38 2.67
N ARG A 158 -21.88 -14.51 3.50
CA ARG A 158 -21.72 -15.55 4.53
C ARG A 158 -21.75 -16.98 4.00
N ASP A 159 -21.59 -17.17 2.69
CA ASP A 159 -21.37 -18.46 2.08
C ASP A 159 -19.94 -18.93 2.41
N THR A 160 -19.86 -20.02 3.18
CA THR A 160 -18.58 -20.61 3.60
C THR A 160 -18.05 -21.65 2.61
N THR A 161 -18.83 -22.01 1.58
CA THR A 161 -18.42 -23.01 0.58
C THR A 161 -17.31 -22.51 -0.33
N GLU A 162 -17.22 -21.19 -0.52
CA GLU A 162 -16.15 -20.53 -1.28
C GLU A 162 -15.47 -19.46 -0.41
N THR A 163 -14.55 -19.91 0.45
CA THR A 163 -13.75 -19.01 1.30
C THR A 163 -12.45 -18.65 0.61
N TRP A 164 -12.17 -17.36 0.50
CA TRP A 164 -10.92 -16.84 -0.01
C TRP A 164 -9.97 -16.48 1.14
N VAL A 165 -8.69 -16.79 0.99
CA VAL A 165 -7.62 -16.54 1.94
C VAL A 165 -6.62 -15.59 1.32
N LEU A 166 -6.50 -14.41 1.91
CA LEU A 166 -5.41 -13.47 1.67
C LEU A 166 -4.28 -13.79 2.64
N PHE A 167 -3.06 -13.89 2.14
CA PHE A 167 -1.84 -14.04 2.93
C PHE A 167 -0.82 -12.98 2.51
N LEU A 168 -0.18 -12.34 3.48
CA LEU A 168 0.98 -11.46 3.31
C LEU A 168 2.01 -11.89 4.36
N GLY A 169 3.26 -12.08 3.97
CA GLY A 169 4.33 -12.38 4.91
C GLY A 169 5.70 -12.29 4.27
N SER A 170 6.73 -12.57 5.06
CA SER A 170 8.09 -12.71 4.57
C SER A 170 8.69 -14.01 5.08
N THR A 171 9.33 -14.78 4.21
CA THR A 171 10.13 -15.92 4.65
C THR A 171 11.50 -15.39 5.04
N SER A 172 11.99 -15.72 6.24
CA SER A 172 13.36 -15.40 6.66
C SER A 172 14.04 -16.72 6.99
N GLY A 173 14.92 -17.20 6.11
CA GLY A 173 15.82 -18.31 6.43
C GLY A 173 17.09 -17.78 7.09
N SER A 174 17.79 -18.60 7.88
CA SER A 174 19.08 -18.25 8.47
C SER A 174 20.14 -17.86 7.42
N ASP A 175 19.97 -18.33 6.17
CA ASP A 175 20.98 -18.23 5.11
C ASP A 175 20.43 -17.70 3.76
N THR A 176 19.17 -17.28 3.70
CA THR A 176 18.55 -16.74 2.47
C THR A 176 18.01 -15.32 2.66
N PRO A 177 18.13 -14.44 1.64
CA PRO A 177 17.49 -13.13 1.67
C PRO A 177 15.99 -13.29 1.91
N SER A 178 15.41 -12.41 2.73
CA SER A 178 13.98 -12.47 3.03
C SER A 178 13.14 -12.32 1.76
N GLU A 179 12.29 -13.30 1.44
CA GLU A 179 11.41 -13.24 0.29
C GLU A 179 10.02 -12.79 0.73
N HIS A 180 9.49 -11.75 0.08
CA HIS A 180 8.13 -11.30 0.30
C HIS A 180 7.15 -12.25 -0.38
N VAL A 181 6.24 -12.84 0.39
CA VAL A 181 5.23 -13.78 -0.10
C VAL A 181 3.84 -13.20 0.16
N ALA A 182 3.12 -12.88 -0.91
CA ALA A 182 1.75 -12.42 -0.82
C ALA A 182 0.85 -13.01 -1.92
N PHE A 183 -0.31 -13.53 -1.53
CA PHE A 183 -1.28 -14.13 -2.44
C PHE A 183 -2.70 -14.13 -1.87
N LEU A 184 -3.67 -14.30 -2.76
CA LEU A 184 -5.10 -14.46 -2.48
C LEU A 184 -5.59 -15.74 -3.18
N THR A 185 -6.21 -16.67 -2.45
CA THR A 185 -6.59 -17.99 -3.00
C THR A 185 -7.86 -18.55 -2.38
N ASN A 186 -8.62 -19.34 -3.13
CA ASN A 186 -9.70 -20.18 -2.62
C ASN A 186 -9.39 -21.70 -2.73
N GLY A 187 -8.11 -22.05 -2.94
CA GLY A 187 -7.67 -23.42 -3.18
C GLY A 187 -7.65 -23.82 -4.67
N GLU A 188 -8.65 -23.40 -5.45
CA GLU A 188 -8.69 -23.66 -6.90
C GLU A 188 -7.96 -22.59 -7.71
N ARG A 189 -8.08 -21.34 -7.28
CA ARG A 189 -7.49 -20.16 -7.92
C ARG A 189 -6.46 -19.53 -7.00
N LYS A 190 -5.42 -18.95 -7.59
CA LYS A 190 -4.37 -18.22 -6.86
C LYS A 190 -4.01 -16.94 -7.60
N ILE A 191 -4.17 -15.83 -6.89
CA ILE A 191 -3.85 -14.48 -7.34
C ILE A 191 -2.64 -14.02 -6.56
N LEU A 192 -1.55 -13.70 -7.25
CA LEU A 192 -0.32 -13.22 -6.63
C LEU A 192 -0.40 -11.72 -6.39
N LEU A 193 0.12 -11.26 -5.26
CA LEU A 193 0.24 -9.84 -4.94
C LEU A 193 1.71 -9.44 -5.10
N SER A 194 2.01 -8.72 -6.17
CA SER A 194 3.36 -8.23 -6.44
C SER A 194 3.53 -6.84 -5.84
N LEU A 195 4.59 -6.63 -5.04
CA LEU A 195 4.91 -5.32 -4.48
C LEU A 195 5.08 -4.28 -5.60
N ALA A 196 4.37 -3.17 -5.50
CA ALA A 196 4.40 -2.07 -6.45
C ALA A 196 4.86 -0.79 -5.77
N SER A 197 5.77 -0.07 -6.42
CA SER A 197 6.28 1.22 -5.93
C SER A 197 6.34 2.25 -7.04
N SER A 198 6.39 3.52 -6.67
CA SER A 198 6.79 4.58 -7.61
C SER A 198 8.26 4.51 -8.00
N ASN A 199 9.09 3.85 -7.18
CA ASN A 199 10.49 3.56 -7.48
C ASN A 199 10.63 2.45 -8.53
N LYS A 200 11.74 2.48 -9.29
CA LYS A 200 12.06 1.41 -10.27
C LYS A 200 12.24 0.06 -9.57
N ASN A 201 12.94 0.09 -8.43
CA ASN A 201 13.04 -1.05 -7.53
C ASN A 201 11.98 -0.88 -6.44
N ALA A 202 11.04 -1.82 -6.33
CA ALA A 202 9.97 -1.78 -5.35
C ALA A 202 10.47 -1.92 -3.89
N TYR A 203 11.66 -2.47 -3.71
CA TYR A 203 12.34 -2.61 -2.42
C TYR A 203 13.28 -1.44 -2.10
N ASP A 204 13.35 -0.41 -2.95
CA ASP A 204 14.07 0.82 -2.62
C ASP A 204 13.16 1.75 -1.83
N PHE A 205 13.34 1.78 -0.50
CA PHE A 205 12.53 2.60 0.41
C PHE A 205 13.01 4.05 0.53
N ARG A 206 14.12 4.42 -0.12
CA ARG A 206 14.69 5.77 -0.03
C ARG A 206 13.75 6.79 -0.68
N GLY A 207 13.61 7.95 -0.05
CA GLY A 207 12.74 9.03 -0.53
C GLY A 207 11.25 8.86 -0.23
N SER A 208 10.88 7.81 0.52
CA SER A 208 9.50 7.46 0.86
C SER A 208 8.60 7.44 -0.39
N PRO A 209 8.80 6.47 -1.29
CA PRO A 209 8.00 6.35 -2.50
C PRO A 209 6.56 5.94 -2.18
N ALA A 210 5.68 6.03 -3.17
CA ALA A 210 4.37 5.38 -3.08
C ALA A 210 4.54 3.85 -2.98
N PHE A 211 3.68 3.20 -2.20
CA PHE A 211 3.66 1.75 -2.00
C PHE A 211 2.26 1.16 -2.19
N GLY A 212 2.26 -0.09 -2.65
CA GLY A 212 1.07 -0.79 -3.02
C GLY A 212 1.33 -2.21 -3.52
N TYR A 213 0.30 -2.83 -4.08
CA TYR A 213 0.38 -4.15 -4.70
C TYR A 213 -0.35 -4.14 -6.04
N GLU A 214 0.16 -4.89 -7.02
CA GLU A 214 -0.59 -5.30 -8.21
C GLU A 214 -0.98 -6.77 -8.06
N PHE A 215 -2.25 -7.08 -8.30
CA PHE A 215 -2.83 -8.40 -8.15
C PHE A 215 -2.87 -9.07 -9.53
N VAL A 216 -2.18 -10.21 -9.66
CA VAL A 216 -1.96 -10.88 -10.94
C VAL A 216 -2.37 -12.34 -10.84
N GLU A 217 -3.19 -12.78 -11.78
CA GLU A 217 -3.59 -14.18 -11.92
C GLU A 217 -3.22 -14.66 -13.32
N ASN A 218 -2.46 -15.75 -13.44
CA ASN A 218 -2.04 -16.31 -14.73
C ASN A 218 -1.40 -15.27 -15.68
N GLY A 219 -0.61 -14.36 -15.13
CA GLY A 219 0.03 -13.26 -15.87
C GLY A 219 -0.91 -12.11 -16.27
N GLN A 220 -2.19 -12.17 -15.93
CA GLN A 220 -3.17 -11.11 -16.18
C GLN A 220 -3.37 -10.26 -14.93
N PRO A 221 -3.18 -8.93 -15.01
CA PRO A 221 -3.39 -8.03 -13.89
C PRO A 221 -4.90 -7.78 -13.69
N LEU A 222 -5.40 -8.04 -12.49
CA LEU A 222 -6.82 -7.92 -12.14
C LEU A 222 -7.15 -6.61 -11.42
N CYS A 223 -6.28 -6.18 -10.52
CA CYS A 223 -6.43 -4.92 -9.79
C CYS A 223 -5.09 -4.46 -9.23
N ALA A 224 -5.05 -3.22 -8.72
CA ALA A 224 -3.93 -2.72 -7.94
C ALA A 224 -4.42 -1.84 -6.80
N LEU A 225 -3.65 -1.79 -5.72
CA LEU A 225 -3.89 -0.95 -4.56
C LEU A 225 -2.65 -0.14 -4.26
N GLN A 226 -2.81 1.18 -4.12
CA GLN A 226 -1.85 2.05 -3.46
C GLN A 226 -2.36 2.38 -2.07
N TYR A 227 -1.69 1.87 -1.03
CA TYR A 227 -2.04 2.13 0.36
C TYR A 227 -1.26 3.32 0.96
N TYR A 228 -0.18 3.74 0.31
CA TYR A 228 0.65 4.90 0.68
C TYR A 228 1.10 5.67 -0.56
N GLY A 229 0.91 7.00 -0.57
CA GLY A 229 1.23 7.85 -1.72
C GLY A 229 2.64 8.44 -1.73
N GLY A 230 3.44 8.14 -0.71
CA GLY A 230 4.81 8.65 -0.58
C GLY A 230 4.91 9.86 0.36
N SER A 231 6.08 10.51 0.33
CA SER A 231 6.39 11.70 1.15
C SER A 231 5.25 12.72 1.15
N TYR A 232 4.63 12.93 2.33
CA TYR A 232 3.52 13.86 2.57
C TYR A 232 2.24 13.63 1.75
N ASP A 233 2.18 12.54 0.97
CA ASP A 233 1.00 12.17 0.19
C ASP A 233 0.36 10.91 0.78
N PHE A 234 -0.77 11.12 1.45
CA PHE A 234 -1.56 10.07 2.06
C PHE A 234 -2.64 9.53 1.11
N THR A 235 -2.56 9.85 -0.18
CA THR A 235 -3.54 9.41 -1.17
C THR A 235 -3.50 7.90 -1.33
N GLN A 236 -4.68 7.31 -1.18
CA GLN A 236 -4.95 5.90 -1.38
C GLN A 236 -5.78 5.73 -2.64
N VAL A 237 -5.39 4.79 -3.50
CA VAL A 237 -5.99 4.60 -4.83
C VAL A 237 -6.15 3.11 -5.10
N VAL A 238 -7.29 2.74 -5.68
CA VAL A 238 -7.56 1.40 -6.19
C VAL A 238 -7.68 1.48 -7.71
N TRP A 239 -7.13 0.50 -8.40
CA TRP A 239 -7.39 0.25 -9.82
C TRP A 239 -8.10 -1.09 -9.93
N MET A 240 -9.28 -1.13 -10.54
CA MET A 240 -10.07 -2.35 -10.70
C MET A 240 -10.30 -2.63 -12.18
N HIS A 241 -9.92 -3.82 -12.68
CA HIS A 241 -10.14 -4.17 -14.09
C HIS A 241 -11.64 -4.20 -14.42
N ARG A 242 -12.04 -3.52 -15.50
CA ARG A 242 -13.46 -3.27 -15.81
C ARG A 242 -14.23 -4.55 -16.14
N SER A 243 -13.59 -5.51 -16.80
CA SER A 243 -14.21 -6.75 -17.29
C SER A 243 -14.49 -7.79 -16.20
N LEU A 244 -14.04 -7.57 -14.96
CA LEU A 244 -14.28 -8.50 -13.87
C LEU A 244 -15.78 -8.55 -13.53
N ASP A 245 -16.28 -9.74 -13.23
CA ASP A 245 -17.63 -9.91 -12.72
C ASP A 245 -17.78 -9.31 -11.31
N ALA A 246 -19.03 -9.07 -10.90
CA ALA A 246 -19.33 -8.39 -9.64
C ALA A 246 -18.81 -9.15 -8.41
N ARG A 247 -18.83 -10.49 -8.43
CA ARG A 247 -18.37 -11.32 -7.31
C ARG A 247 -16.86 -11.20 -7.14
N MET A 248 -16.10 -11.34 -8.23
CA MET A 248 -14.64 -11.17 -8.19
C MET A 248 -14.24 -9.76 -7.78
N LYS A 249 -14.92 -8.71 -8.30
CA LYS A 249 -14.63 -7.33 -7.86
C LYS A 249 -14.85 -7.14 -6.35
N LEU A 250 -15.90 -7.75 -5.78
CA LEU A 250 -16.15 -7.69 -4.35
C LEU A 250 -15.08 -8.41 -3.53
N ILE A 251 -14.63 -9.60 -3.97
CA ILE A 251 -13.53 -10.34 -3.34
C ILE A 251 -12.23 -9.51 -3.34
N LEU A 252 -11.86 -8.94 -4.49
CA LEU A 252 -10.67 -8.10 -4.62
C LEU A 252 -10.79 -6.81 -3.80
N ALA A 253 -11.97 -6.17 -3.79
CA ALA A 253 -12.23 -5.00 -2.96
C ALA A 253 -12.07 -5.31 -1.46
N ALA A 254 -12.56 -6.47 -1.01
CA ALA A 254 -12.40 -6.94 0.37
C ALA A 254 -10.91 -7.18 0.71
N ALA A 255 -10.17 -7.87 -0.17
CA ALA A 255 -8.74 -8.10 0.00
C ALA A 255 -7.95 -6.78 0.07
N MET A 256 -8.19 -5.85 -0.85
CA MET A 256 -7.54 -4.53 -0.85
C MET A 256 -7.88 -3.72 0.41
N THR A 257 -9.10 -3.82 0.92
CA THR A 257 -9.51 -3.17 2.18
C THR A 257 -8.76 -3.76 3.38
N ALA A 258 -8.54 -5.07 3.40
CA ALA A 258 -7.73 -5.71 4.43
C ALA A 258 -6.27 -5.22 4.40
N VAL A 259 -5.68 -5.09 3.20
CA VAL A 259 -4.33 -4.52 3.02
C VAL A 259 -4.28 -3.04 3.46
N LEU A 260 -5.32 -2.24 3.17
CA LEU A 260 -5.41 -0.84 3.62
C LEU A 260 -5.39 -0.67 5.14
N GLN A 261 -5.90 -1.67 5.88
CA GLN A 261 -5.87 -1.70 7.34
C GLN A 261 -4.48 -2.00 7.88
N VAL A 262 -3.80 -3.01 7.34
CA VAL A 262 -2.52 -3.46 7.89
C VAL A 262 -1.32 -2.64 7.38
N ARG A 263 -1.41 -2.08 6.16
CA ARG A 263 -0.41 -1.21 5.53
C ARG A 263 1.03 -1.74 5.57
N THR A 264 1.20 -3.04 5.37
CA THR A 264 2.52 -3.66 5.28
C THR A 264 3.03 -3.65 3.84
N PRO A 265 4.32 -3.35 3.61
CA PRO A 265 5.03 -3.72 2.38
C PRO A 265 5.37 -5.21 2.33
#